data_AF-A0A450TVQ1-F1
#
_entry.id   AF-A0A450TVQ1-F1
#
_cell.length_a   1.000
_cell.length_b   1.000
_cell.length_c   1.000
_cell.angle_alpha   90.00
_cell.angle_beta   90.00
_cell.angle_gamma   90.00
#
_symmetry.space_group_name_H-M   'P 1'
#
loop_
_entity.id
_entity.type
_entity.pdbx_description
1 polymer ?
#
loop_
_entity_poly.entity_id
_entity_poly.type
_entity_poly.pdbx_seq_one_letter_code
_entity_poly.pdbx_strand_id
1 'polypeptide(L)'
;MLANQKADREGILDGLDWLVRESTQQDVSVIFLAGHGMTQRDHYYFLSHDFDSERPDDTSVPLLKLQNTLKQLEQFHGTCLLLIDTCYSGMITGNRDAAKRDAEITEALRTLQEAAGHVVVMAVAGNQEESMEHPEWRHGAFTRALIDGMKGKADRDENGVIRIRELDRYVAGRVKELTDGRQHTITKIPEDMPNFPVAIVE
;
A
#
# COMPACT_ATOMS: atom_id res chain seq x y z
N MET A 1 -9.65 -2.13 11.29
CA MET A 1 -8.25 -1.70 11.47
C MET A 1 -7.56 -2.70 12.40
N LEU A 2 -6.47 -3.30 11.94
CA LEU A 2 -5.62 -4.18 12.73
C LEU A 2 -4.33 -3.44 13.04
N ALA A 3 -3.88 -3.48 14.28
CA ALA A 3 -2.65 -2.84 14.73
C ALA A 3 -2.02 -3.63 15.87
N ASN A 4 -0.69 -3.53 16.00
CA ASN A 4 0.09 -4.24 17.02
C ASN A 4 -0.21 -5.74 17.02
N GLN A 5 -0.48 -6.34 18.18
CA GLN A 5 -0.71 -7.78 18.34
C GLN A 5 -1.90 -8.30 17.52
N LYS A 6 -2.82 -7.43 17.11
CA LYS A 6 -3.97 -7.82 16.25
C LYS A 6 -3.61 -7.91 14.77
N ALA A 7 -2.44 -7.41 14.37
CA ALA A 7 -1.92 -7.54 13.02
C ALA A 7 -1.00 -8.78 12.91
N ASP A 8 -1.34 -9.86 13.61
CA ASP A 8 -0.77 -11.18 13.38
C ASP A 8 -1.26 -11.75 12.04
N ARG A 9 -0.64 -12.84 11.59
CA ARG A 9 -0.95 -13.41 10.27
C ARG A 9 -2.42 -13.80 10.17
N GLU A 10 -2.97 -14.48 11.19
CA GLU A 10 -4.36 -14.91 11.21
C GLU A 10 -5.33 -13.73 11.11
N GLY A 11 -5.14 -12.69 11.92
CA GLY A 11 -5.96 -11.50 11.88
C GLY A 11 -5.93 -10.79 10.53
N ILE A 12 -4.76 -10.72 9.87
CA ILE A 12 -4.68 -10.13 8.53
C ILE A 12 -5.47 -10.97 7.51
N LEU A 13 -5.32 -12.30 7.53
CA LEU A 13 -6.04 -13.19 6.62
C LEU A 13 -7.56 -13.09 6.82
N ASP A 14 -8.01 -13.10 8.08
CA ASP A 14 -9.41 -12.93 8.43
C ASP A 14 -9.95 -11.57 7.98
N GLY A 15 -9.15 -10.52 8.10
CA GLY A 15 -9.51 -9.18 7.63
C GLY A 15 -9.67 -9.11 6.11
N LEU A 16 -8.80 -9.78 5.36
CA LEU A 16 -8.91 -9.88 3.90
C LEU A 16 -10.16 -10.67 3.48
N ASP A 17 -10.43 -11.79 4.15
CA ASP A 17 -11.60 -12.63 3.87
C ASP A 17 -12.91 -11.91 4.25
N TRP A 18 -12.92 -11.18 5.37
CA TRP A 18 -14.02 -10.30 5.76
C TRP A 18 -14.27 -9.22 4.70
N LEU A 19 -13.23 -8.57 4.20
CA LEU A 19 -13.37 -7.52 3.20
C LEU A 19 -14.04 -8.04 1.93
N VAL A 20 -13.62 -9.22 1.44
CA VAL A 20 -14.27 -9.88 0.29
C VAL A 20 -15.73 -10.19 0.60
N ARG A 21 -16.04 -10.69 1.80
CA ARG A 21 -17.41 -11.09 2.14
C ARG A 21 -18.38 -9.92 2.25
N GLU A 22 -17.95 -8.81 2.84
CA GLU A 22 -18.85 -7.68 3.14
C GLU A 22 -18.93 -6.62 2.03
N SER A 23 -17.96 -6.60 1.10
CA SER A 23 -17.97 -5.60 0.02
C SER A 23 -19.05 -5.92 -1.03
N THR A 24 -19.48 -4.92 -1.77
CA THR A 24 -20.41 -5.06 -2.91
C THR A 24 -19.91 -4.30 -4.14
N GLN A 25 -20.63 -4.41 -5.26
CA GLN A 25 -20.31 -3.68 -6.50
C GLN A 25 -20.44 -2.16 -6.40
N GLN A 26 -21.11 -1.65 -5.36
CA GLN A 26 -21.32 -0.21 -5.15
C GLN A 26 -20.29 0.40 -4.19
N ASP A 27 -19.42 -0.42 -3.59
CA ASP A 27 -18.46 0.01 -2.59
C ASP A 27 -17.09 0.34 -3.18
N VAL A 28 -16.33 1.14 -2.43
CA VAL A 28 -14.88 1.29 -2.60
C VAL A 28 -14.19 0.54 -1.48
N SER A 29 -13.58 -0.60 -1.80
CA SER A 29 -12.79 -1.40 -0.86
C SER A 29 -11.41 -0.77 -0.68
N VAL A 30 -11.00 -0.48 0.55
CA VAL A 30 -9.67 0.08 0.83
C VAL A 30 -8.83 -0.91 1.62
N ILE A 31 -7.68 -1.29 1.09
CA ILE A 31 -6.65 -2.06 1.78
C ILE A 31 -5.46 -1.13 1.99
N PHE A 32 -5.14 -0.85 3.25
CA PHE A 32 -3.96 -0.08 3.63
C PHE A 32 -2.99 -0.97 4.40
N LEU A 33 -1.80 -1.18 3.86
CA LEU A 33 -0.73 -1.97 4.46
C LEU A 33 0.45 -1.06 4.79
N ALA A 34 0.78 -0.96 6.07
CA ALA A 34 2.00 -0.29 6.53
C ALA A 34 2.79 -1.24 7.43
N GLY A 35 4.09 -1.35 7.17
CA GLY A 35 4.95 -2.28 7.89
C GLY A 35 6.14 -2.74 7.08
N HIS A 36 6.62 -3.95 7.38
CA HIS A 36 7.79 -4.52 6.73
C HIS A 36 7.42 -5.57 5.69
N GLY A 37 8.25 -5.66 4.66
CA GLY A 37 8.17 -6.72 3.66
C GLY A 37 9.50 -7.43 3.50
N MET A 38 9.45 -8.67 3.05
CA MET A 38 10.64 -9.42 2.62
C MET A 38 10.40 -10.14 1.31
N THR A 39 11.49 -10.44 0.60
CA THR A 39 11.46 -11.40 -0.50
C THR A 39 12.30 -12.62 -0.13
N GLN A 40 11.70 -13.80 -0.24
CA GLN A 40 12.38 -15.07 -0.08
C GLN A 40 12.05 -15.97 -1.28
N ARG A 41 13.09 -16.55 -1.92
CA ARG A 41 12.94 -17.42 -3.10
C ARG A 41 12.01 -16.83 -4.17
N ASP A 42 12.22 -15.55 -4.49
CA ASP A 42 11.44 -14.79 -5.49
C ASP A 42 9.96 -14.58 -5.15
N HIS A 43 9.55 -14.84 -3.90
CA HIS A 43 8.21 -14.55 -3.40
C HIS A 43 8.26 -13.40 -2.39
N TYR A 44 7.42 -12.39 -2.59
CA TYR A 44 7.25 -11.30 -1.64
C TYR A 44 6.28 -11.68 -0.53
N TYR A 45 6.59 -11.25 0.68
CA TYR A 45 5.78 -11.45 1.88
C TYR A 45 5.65 -10.13 2.65
N PHE A 46 4.45 -9.84 3.12
CA PHE A 46 4.20 -8.82 4.12
C PHE A 46 4.40 -9.43 5.52
N LEU A 47 5.23 -8.81 6.34
CA LEU A 47 5.55 -9.32 7.68
C LEU A 47 4.44 -8.94 8.65
N SER A 48 3.77 -9.94 9.23
CA SER A 48 2.82 -9.73 10.31
C SER A 48 3.55 -9.47 11.64
N HIS A 49 2.81 -9.04 12.65
CA HIS A 49 3.37 -8.73 13.96
C HIS A 49 4.05 -9.93 14.64
N ASP A 50 3.53 -11.13 14.39
CA ASP A 50 4.02 -12.42 14.91
C ASP A 50 5.13 -13.04 14.05
N PHE A 51 5.74 -12.25 13.15
CA PHE A 51 6.76 -12.71 12.23
C PHE A 51 7.94 -13.41 12.93
N ASP A 52 8.28 -14.59 12.44
CA ASP A 52 9.37 -15.45 12.88
C ASP A 52 10.25 -15.81 11.68
N SER A 53 11.51 -15.39 11.71
CA SER A 53 12.46 -15.63 10.61
C SER A 53 12.79 -17.11 10.38
N GLU A 54 12.56 -17.98 11.36
CA GLU A 54 12.73 -19.42 11.20
C GLU A 54 11.53 -20.07 10.50
N ARG A 55 10.36 -19.40 10.49
CA ARG A 55 9.10 -19.88 9.90
C ARG A 55 8.40 -18.78 9.09
N PRO A 56 9.05 -18.19 8.07
CA PRO A 56 8.51 -17.05 7.35
C PRO A 56 7.19 -17.38 6.63
N ASP A 57 7.05 -18.58 6.07
CA ASP A 57 5.82 -19.00 5.38
C ASP A 57 4.59 -19.07 6.33
N ASP A 58 4.83 -19.40 7.60
CA ASP A 58 3.78 -19.58 8.62
C ASP A 58 3.44 -18.29 9.37
N THR A 59 4.31 -17.29 9.31
CA THR A 59 4.24 -16.06 10.13
C THR A 59 4.34 -14.80 9.28
N SER A 60 4.00 -14.89 8.00
CA SER A 60 3.88 -13.75 7.10
C SER A 60 2.74 -13.96 6.11
N VAL A 61 2.33 -12.88 5.46
CA VAL A 61 1.26 -12.89 4.46
C VAL A 61 1.90 -12.86 3.06
N PRO A 62 1.81 -13.95 2.29
CA PRO A 62 2.38 -13.98 0.95
C PRO A 62 1.63 -13.01 0.03
N LEU A 63 2.37 -12.37 -0.88
CA LEU A 63 1.79 -11.48 -1.90
C LEU A 63 0.69 -12.17 -2.72
N LEU A 64 0.84 -13.47 -2.97
CA LEU A 64 -0.14 -14.27 -3.69
C LEU A 64 -1.52 -14.27 -3.00
N LYS A 65 -1.57 -14.23 -1.65
CA LYS A 65 -2.85 -14.14 -0.94
C LYS A 65 -3.49 -12.77 -1.18
N LEU A 66 -2.72 -11.68 -1.12
CA LEU A 66 -3.18 -10.34 -1.48
C LEU A 66 -3.69 -10.29 -2.93
N GLN A 67 -2.94 -10.86 -3.88
CA GLN A 67 -3.35 -10.95 -5.29
C GLN A 67 -4.69 -11.68 -5.45
N ASN A 68 -4.87 -12.81 -4.76
CA ASN A 68 -6.12 -13.56 -4.81
C ASN A 68 -7.29 -12.78 -4.20
N THR A 69 -7.06 -12.08 -3.10
CA THR A 69 -8.07 -11.17 -2.51
C THR A 69 -8.45 -10.06 -3.49
N LEU A 70 -7.47 -9.41 -4.12
CA LEU A 70 -7.73 -8.34 -5.11
C LEU A 70 -8.50 -8.86 -6.32
N LYS A 71 -8.17 -10.06 -6.83
CA LYS A 71 -8.91 -10.73 -7.91
C LYS A 71 -10.36 -10.98 -7.54
N GLN A 72 -10.60 -11.45 -6.32
CA GLN A 72 -11.96 -11.67 -5.83
C GLN A 72 -12.72 -10.35 -5.71
N LEU A 73 -12.09 -9.32 -5.14
CA LEU A 73 -12.65 -7.96 -5.06
C LEU A 73 -13.01 -7.42 -6.43
N GLU A 74 -12.12 -7.53 -7.41
CA GLU A 74 -12.40 -7.10 -8.78
C GLU A 74 -13.53 -7.90 -9.44
N GLN A 75 -13.52 -9.22 -9.30
CA GLN A 75 -14.46 -10.10 -9.99
C GLN A 75 -15.89 -9.93 -9.48
N PHE A 76 -16.07 -9.67 -8.19
CA PHE A 76 -17.39 -9.70 -7.55
C PHE A 76 -17.83 -8.36 -6.95
N HIS A 77 -16.93 -7.38 -6.84
CA HIS A 77 -17.16 -6.14 -6.10
C HIS A 77 -16.75 -4.90 -6.91
N GLY A 78 -16.87 -3.72 -6.30
CA GLY A 78 -16.66 -2.43 -6.93
C GLY A 78 -15.18 -2.07 -7.08
N THR A 79 -14.85 -0.80 -6.81
CA THR A 79 -13.48 -0.32 -6.93
C THR A 79 -12.66 -0.75 -5.72
N CYS A 80 -11.39 -1.14 -5.93
CA CYS A 80 -10.47 -1.41 -4.84
C CYS A 80 -9.26 -0.45 -4.87
N LEU A 81 -8.95 0.15 -3.73
CA LEU A 81 -7.80 1.01 -3.49
C LEU A 81 -6.82 0.27 -2.57
N LEU A 82 -5.68 -0.11 -3.11
CA LEU A 82 -4.56 -0.71 -2.40
C LEU A 82 -3.48 0.35 -2.14
N LEU A 83 -3.20 0.59 -0.86
CA LEU A 83 -2.23 1.57 -0.38
C LEU A 83 -1.15 0.82 0.39
N ILE A 84 0.10 0.97 -0.01
CA ILE A 84 1.23 0.21 0.54
C ILE A 84 2.31 1.19 1.03
N ASP A 85 2.35 1.40 2.33
CA ASP A 85 3.43 2.12 3.03
C ASP A 85 4.38 1.11 3.70
N THR A 86 4.90 0.18 2.90
CA THR A 86 5.87 -0.78 3.40
C THR A 86 7.27 -0.31 3.14
N CYS A 87 8.11 -0.39 4.16
CA CYS A 87 9.55 -0.30 3.95
C CYS A 87 10.16 -1.66 3.85
N TYR A 88 10.80 -1.87 2.71
CA TYR A 88 11.47 -3.09 2.38
C TYR A 88 12.71 -3.23 3.26
N SER A 89 12.54 -3.89 4.40
CA SER A 89 13.63 -4.37 5.23
C SER A 89 14.25 -5.59 4.52
N GLY A 90 15.02 -5.36 3.46
CA GLY A 90 15.89 -6.36 2.85
C GLY A 90 16.98 -6.90 3.80
N MET A 91 16.89 -6.63 5.11
CA MET A 91 17.89 -6.92 6.13
C MET A 91 18.05 -8.40 6.47
N ILE A 92 17.11 -9.28 6.12
CA ILE A 92 17.25 -10.70 6.51
C ILE A 92 18.14 -11.48 5.54
N THR A 93 18.47 -10.95 4.35
CA THR A 93 19.41 -11.60 3.42
C THR A 93 20.48 -10.66 2.88
N GLY A 94 21.30 -10.11 3.77
CA GLY A 94 22.65 -9.57 3.50
C GLY A 94 22.78 -8.52 2.39
N ASN A 95 23.15 -7.30 2.77
CA ASN A 95 23.77 -6.25 1.93
C ASN A 95 23.43 -6.30 0.41
N ARG A 96 22.14 -6.25 0.06
CA ARG A 96 21.69 -6.14 -1.34
C ARG A 96 21.67 -4.66 -1.76
N ASP A 97 22.19 -4.38 -2.94
CA ASP A 97 22.16 -3.04 -3.57
C ASP A 97 20.75 -2.44 -3.56
N ALA A 98 20.64 -1.14 -3.23
CA ALA A 98 19.38 -0.41 -3.21
C ALA A 98 18.59 -0.53 -4.54
N ALA A 99 19.28 -0.54 -5.67
CA ALA A 99 18.67 -0.68 -6.99
C ALA A 99 17.96 -2.04 -7.18
N LYS A 100 18.47 -3.12 -6.58
CA LYS A 100 17.84 -4.43 -6.65
C LYS A 100 16.58 -4.48 -5.78
N ARG A 101 16.59 -3.80 -4.63
CA ARG A 101 15.42 -3.67 -3.74
C ARG A 101 14.28 -2.94 -4.43
N ASP A 102 14.57 -1.81 -5.08
CA ASP A 102 13.56 -1.05 -5.82
C ASP A 102 12.96 -1.87 -6.98
N ALA A 103 13.78 -2.68 -7.68
CA ALA A 103 13.32 -3.56 -8.74
C ALA A 103 12.39 -4.68 -8.22
N GLU A 104 12.71 -5.30 -7.08
CA GLU A 104 11.88 -6.34 -6.44
C GLU A 104 10.52 -5.78 -5.99
N ILE A 105 10.49 -4.59 -5.38
CA ILE A 105 9.23 -3.90 -5.01
C ILE A 105 8.42 -3.56 -6.26
N THR A 106 9.07 -3.00 -7.28
CA THR A 106 8.41 -2.62 -8.52
C THR A 106 7.78 -3.83 -9.19
N GLU A 107 8.47 -4.98 -9.19
CA GLU A 107 7.93 -6.22 -9.75
C GLU A 107 6.77 -6.77 -8.91
N ALA A 108 6.87 -6.77 -7.57
CA ALA A 108 5.77 -7.16 -6.70
C ALA A 108 4.51 -6.30 -6.92
N LEU A 109 4.69 -4.98 -7.03
CA LEU A 109 3.62 -4.03 -7.34
C LEU A 109 3.05 -4.29 -8.73
N ARG A 110 3.89 -4.56 -9.71
CA ARG A 110 3.46 -4.92 -11.07
C ARG A 110 2.64 -6.21 -11.07
N THR A 111 3.06 -7.25 -10.34
CA THR A 111 2.29 -8.50 -10.24
C THR A 111 0.93 -8.26 -9.56
N LEU A 112 0.87 -7.39 -8.54
CA LEU A 112 -0.41 -6.98 -7.92
C LEU A 112 -1.32 -6.24 -8.91
N GLN A 113 -0.73 -5.36 -9.74
CA GLN A 113 -1.47 -4.62 -10.77
C GLN A 113 -2.00 -5.53 -11.88
N GLU A 114 -1.18 -6.47 -12.36
CA GLU A 114 -1.59 -7.45 -13.38
C GLU A 114 -2.63 -8.44 -12.83
N ALA A 115 -2.62 -8.68 -11.51
CA ALA A 115 -3.59 -9.53 -10.87
C ALA A 115 -4.99 -8.92 -10.85
N ALA A 116 -5.14 -7.59 -10.81
CA ALA A 116 -6.45 -6.97 -10.73
C ALA A 116 -6.54 -5.65 -11.51
N GLY A 117 -7.25 -5.69 -12.64
CA GLY A 117 -7.41 -4.61 -13.60
C GLY A 117 -8.16 -3.38 -13.07
N HIS A 118 -8.93 -3.51 -11.98
CA HIS A 118 -9.63 -2.41 -11.31
C HIS A 118 -9.07 -2.04 -9.92
N VAL A 119 -7.77 -2.26 -9.69
CA VAL A 119 -7.10 -1.85 -8.45
C VAL A 119 -6.25 -0.61 -8.65
N VAL A 120 -6.49 0.41 -7.83
CA VAL A 120 -5.53 1.51 -7.69
C VAL A 120 -4.47 1.10 -6.71
N VAL A 121 -3.21 1.07 -7.15
CA VAL A 121 -2.08 0.79 -6.27
C VAL A 121 -1.30 2.08 -6.06
N MET A 122 -1.11 2.50 -4.82
CA MET A 122 -0.18 3.56 -4.44
C MET A 122 0.81 3.02 -3.43
N ALA A 123 2.10 3.05 -3.77
CA ALA A 123 3.16 2.53 -2.92
C ALA A 123 4.36 3.47 -2.85
N VAL A 124 5.21 3.29 -1.83
CA VAL A 124 6.47 4.03 -1.67
C VAL A 124 7.66 3.17 -2.08
N ALA A 125 8.57 3.75 -2.85
CA ALA A 125 9.89 3.18 -3.16
C ALA A 125 10.99 4.20 -2.82
N GLY A 126 12.18 3.73 -2.43
CA GLY A 126 13.26 4.58 -1.94
C GLY A 126 14.57 3.86 -1.61
N ASN A 127 15.68 4.58 -1.76
CA ASN A 127 17.05 4.06 -1.82
C ASN A 127 17.78 3.93 -0.46
N GLN A 128 17.14 4.28 0.66
CA GLN A 128 17.75 4.28 1.99
C GLN A 128 16.87 3.54 3.01
N GLU A 129 17.51 2.92 3.99
CA GLU A 129 17.06 1.75 4.76
C GLU A 129 15.97 1.96 5.81
N GLU A 130 15.25 3.08 5.80
CA GLU A 130 14.16 3.31 6.74
C GLU A 130 12.96 3.94 6.02
N SER A 131 11.75 3.41 6.27
CA SER A 131 10.59 4.31 6.27
C SER A 131 10.95 5.32 7.32
N MET A 132 11.18 6.56 6.93
CA MET A 132 11.43 7.60 7.91
C MET A 132 10.13 7.80 8.68
N GLU A 133 9.89 6.97 9.70
CA GLU A 133 8.88 7.25 10.70
C GLU A 133 9.36 8.48 11.44
N HIS A 134 8.80 9.62 11.05
CA HIS A 134 9.19 10.88 11.66
C HIS A 134 8.67 10.88 13.11
N PRO A 135 9.51 11.14 14.12
CA PRO A 135 9.10 11.07 15.53
C PRO A 135 7.87 11.93 15.85
N GLU A 136 7.70 13.04 15.14
CA GLU A 136 6.56 13.94 15.32
C GLU A 136 5.24 13.39 14.77
N TRP A 137 5.29 12.59 13.69
CA TRP A 137 4.07 12.14 12.99
C TRP A 137 3.78 10.66 13.22
N ARG A 138 4.77 9.89 13.72
CA ARG A 138 4.64 8.47 14.10
C ARG A 138 4.20 7.54 12.97
N HIS A 139 4.43 7.95 11.73
CA HIS A 139 4.17 7.17 10.52
C HIS A 139 5.08 7.66 9.38
N GLY A 140 5.15 6.89 8.29
CA GLY A 140 5.94 7.22 7.11
C GLY A 140 5.49 8.49 6.38
N ALA A 141 6.33 8.98 5.47
CA ALA A 141 6.07 10.17 4.66
C ALA A 141 4.83 10.00 3.77
N PHE A 142 4.56 8.78 3.29
CA PHE A 142 3.37 8.49 2.50
C PHE A 142 2.10 8.52 3.31
N THR A 143 2.05 7.84 4.46
CA THR A 143 0.92 7.98 5.39
C THR A 143 0.66 9.45 5.72
N ARG A 144 1.73 10.24 5.95
CA ARG A 144 1.59 11.68 6.19
C ARG A 144 0.94 12.40 5.01
N ALA A 145 1.48 12.20 3.82
CA ALA A 145 1.00 12.83 2.60
C ALA A 145 -0.46 12.44 2.30
N LEU A 146 -0.81 11.17 2.49
CA LEU A 146 -2.16 10.66 2.30
C LEU A 146 -3.16 11.34 3.23
N ILE A 147 -2.87 11.36 4.54
CA ILE A 147 -3.73 12.00 5.55
C ILE A 147 -3.89 13.50 5.25
N ASP A 148 -2.78 14.20 4.99
CA ASP A 148 -2.79 15.62 4.67
C ASP A 148 -3.62 15.91 3.41
N GLY A 149 -3.49 15.06 2.39
CA GLY A 149 -4.25 15.17 1.14
C GLY A 149 -5.74 14.99 1.36
N MET A 150 -6.14 13.90 2.02
CA MET A 150 -7.55 13.59 2.35
C MET A 150 -8.21 14.64 3.26
N LYS A 151 -7.43 15.38 4.05
CA LYS A 151 -7.90 16.50 4.90
C LYS A 151 -8.09 17.83 4.14
N GLY A 152 -8.03 17.83 2.81
CA GLY A 152 -8.31 19.00 1.99
C GLY A 152 -7.11 19.56 1.25
N LYS A 153 -5.86 19.19 1.60
CA LYS A 153 -4.70 19.76 0.89
C LYS A 153 -4.56 19.24 -0.55
N ALA A 154 -5.27 18.16 -0.89
CA ALA A 154 -5.34 17.66 -2.27
C ALA A 154 -6.44 18.34 -3.11
N ASP A 155 -7.38 19.08 -2.50
CA ASP A 155 -8.45 19.78 -3.21
C ASP A 155 -7.87 21.03 -3.90
N ARG A 156 -7.51 20.88 -5.19
CA ARG A 156 -6.81 21.93 -5.93
C ARG A 156 -7.75 22.87 -6.67
N ASP A 157 -8.93 22.39 -7.02
CA ASP A 157 -9.94 23.20 -7.69
C ASP A 157 -10.94 23.81 -6.69
N GLU A 158 -10.76 23.56 -5.39
CA GLU A 158 -11.53 24.11 -4.27
C GLU A 158 -13.03 23.77 -4.38
N ASN A 159 -13.33 22.59 -4.93
CA ASN A 159 -14.70 22.14 -5.16
C ASN A 159 -15.29 21.38 -3.94
N GLY A 160 -14.49 21.18 -2.88
CA GLY A 160 -14.88 20.48 -1.66
C GLY A 160 -14.82 18.93 -1.75
N VAL A 161 -14.34 18.38 -2.87
CA VAL A 161 -14.30 16.94 -3.15
C VAL A 161 -12.94 16.56 -3.70
N ILE A 162 -12.21 15.75 -2.94
CA ILE A 162 -10.93 15.20 -3.39
C ILE A 162 -11.18 13.95 -4.21
N ARG A 163 -10.70 13.95 -5.45
CA ARG A 163 -10.77 12.78 -6.34
C ARG A 163 -9.45 12.01 -6.38
N ILE A 164 -9.50 10.75 -6.80
CA ILE A 164 -8.32 9.87 -6.80
C ILE A 164 -7.10 10.46 -7.55
N ARG A 165 -7.32 11.13 -8.69
CA ARG A 165 -6.22 11.76 -9.46
C ARG A 165 -5.63 13.00 -8.78
N GLU A 166 -6.41 13.70 -7.98
CA GLU A 166 -5.93 14.84 -7.20
C GLU A 166 -5.13 14.36 -6.00
N LEU A 167 -5.64 13.33 -5.31
CA LEU A 167 -4.95 12.67 -4.22
C LEU A 167 -3.61 12.11 -4.68
N ASP A 168 -3.57 11.38 -5.80
CA ASP A 168 -2.33 10.84 -6.39
C ASP A 168 -1.29 11.95 -6.63
N ARG A 169 -1.69 13.01 -7.34
CA ARG A 169 -0.80 14.14 -7.63
C ARG A 169 -0.28 14.81 -6.36
N TYR A 170 -1.16 15.02 -5.37
CA TYR A 170 -0.78 15.62 -4.10
C TYR A 170 0.21 14.73 -3.34
N VAL A 171 -0.11 13.44 -3.19
CA VAL A 171 0.68 12.48 -2.44
C VAL A 171 2.07 12.33 -3.07
N ALA A 172 2.16 12.20 -4.40
CA ALA A 172 3.44 12.12 -5.11
C ALA A 172 4.33 13.36 -4.86
N GLY A 173 3.76 14.56 -4.94
CA GLY A 173 4.49 15.80 -4.66
C GLY A 173 4.91 15.92 -3.20
N ARG A 174 4.01 15.60 -2.28
CA ARG A 174 4.24 15.74 -0.84
C ARG A 174 5.24 14.72 -0.30
N VAL A 175 5.23 13.47 -0.77
CA VAL A 175 6.24 12.47 -0.40
C VAL A 175 7.63 12.92 -0.84
N LYS A 176 7.75 13.44 -2.07
CA LYS A 176 9.02 13.98 -2.58
C LYS A 176 9.52 15.14 -1.72
N GLU A 177 8.64 16.05 -1.32
CA GLU A 177 8.98 17.18 -0.45
C GLU A 177 9.40 16.73 0.94
N LEU A 178 8.63 15.83 1.58
CA LEU A 178 8.87 15.35 2.94
C LEU A 178 10.18 14.57 3.10
N THR A 179 10.70 14.04 1.99
CA THR A 179 11.87 13.14 1.99
C THR A 179 13.07 13.72 1.26
N ASP A 180 13.03 15.01 0.89
CA ASP A 180 14.05 15.67 0.06
C ASP A 180 14.37 14.89 -1.23
N GLY A 181 13.35 14.26 -1.81
CA GLY A 181 13.45 13.45 -3.04
C GLY A 181 14.07 12.06 -2.85
N ARG A 182 14.26 11.58 -1.62
CA ARG A 182 14.79 10.23 -1.35
C ARG A 182 13.75 9.13 -1.56
N GLN A 183 12.47 9.44 -1.39
CA GLN A 183 11.37 8.53 -1.69
C GLN A 183 10.51 9.08 -2.82
N HIS A 184 9.93 8.16 -3.59
CA HIS A 184 8.97 8.47 -4.63
C HIS A 184 7.80 7.48 -4.56
N THR A 185 6.65 7.92 -5.06
CA THR A 185 5.46 7.08 -5.12
C THR A 185 5.39 6.36 -6.45
N ILE A 186 4.99 5.10 -6.41
CA ILE A 186 4.61 4.33 -7.58
C ILE A 186 3.09 4.21 -7.54
N THR A 187 2.43 4.80 -8.54
CA THR A 187 0.97 4.76 -8.66
C THR A 187 0.56 4.09 -9.97
N LYS A 188 -0.43 3.21 -9.89
CA LYS A 188 -1.17 2.72 -11.06
C LYS A 188 -2.65 2.96 -10.84
N ILE A 189 -3.26 3.74 -11.72
CA ILE A 189 -4.70 3.88 -11.86
C ILE A 189 -5.04 3.27 -13.23
N PRO A 190 -5.95 2.29 -13.31
CA PRO A 190 -6.41 1.74 -14.59
C PRO A 190 -6.96 2.83 -15.51
N GLU A 191 -6.75 2.70 -16.82
CA GLU A 191 -7.07 3.76 -17.78
C GLU A 191 -8.58 4.02 -17.90
N ASP A 192 -9.36 2.95 -17.80
CA ASP A 192 -10.82 2.94 -17.84
C ASP A 192 -11.47 3.28 -16.49
N MET A 193 -10.67 3.40 -15.42
CA MET A 193 -11.20 3.73 -14.11
C MET A 193 -11.69 5.19 -14.05
N PRO A 194 -12.91 5.44 -13.56
CA PRO A 194 -13.43 6.78 -13.39
C PRO A 194 -12.61 7.57 -12.36
N ASN A 195 -12.59 8.90 -12.47
CA ASN A 195 -11.99 9.76 -11.44
C ASN A 195 -12.95 9.93 -10.25
N PHE A 196 -13.10 8.88 -9.45
CA PHE A 196 -14.05 8.81 -8.35
C PHE A 196 -13.61 9.63 -7.12
N PRO A 197 -14.57 10.11 -6.30
CA PRO A 197 -14.26 10.82 -5.06
C PRO A 197 -13.67 9.88 -4.01
N VAL A 198 -12.64 10.34 -3.29
CA VAL A 198 -11.97 9.60 -2.22
C VAL A 198 -12.09 10.27 -0.85
N ALA A 199 -12.37 11.59 -0.81
CA ALA A 199 -12.67 12.31 0.42
C ALA A 199 -13.53 13.55 0.12
N ILE A 200 -14.25 14.02 1.13
CA ILE A 200 -14.99 15.29 1.13
C ILE A 200 -14.30 16.22 2.13
N VAL A 201 -14.13 17.48 1.74
CA VAL A 201 -13.54 18.52 2.60
C VAL A 201 -14.69 19.25 3.30
N GLU A 202 -14.68 19.22 4.64
CA GLU A 202 -15.63 19.97 5.48
C GLU A 202 -15.11 21.37 5.83
#